data_AF-A0A7Y7C2J8-F1
#
_entry.id   AF-A0A7Y7C2J8-F1
#
_cell.length_a   1.000
_cell.length_b   1.000
_cell.length_c   1.000
_cell.angle_alpha   90.00
_cell.angle_beta   90.00
_cell.angle_gamma   90.00
#
_symmetry.space_group_name_H-M   'P 1'
#
loop_
_entity.id
_entity.type
_entity.pdbx_description
1 polymer ?
#
loop_
_entity_poly.entity_id
_entity_poly.type
_entity_poly.pdbx_seq_one_letter_code
_entity_poly.pdbx_strand_id
1 'polypeptide(L)'
;MGADERLRGVDIVSLTRRKVEPMVRGLFPRAEQDAVLAVLERSVVFVTPANIVQVLLKSSWLNTAWDLANLYLLGVGAELLGGDAPRILGLSEHTTCYVSLSYFDEESPFADFLVHEAAHVFHNCKRRTAGLPETRRRKWLLDIDYRKRETFAYACEAYSRILETGGSRQARMALADDYVASAAPCDERVSLSEVVEFVREAAAARNGWKRILARCAPPTSAGTRASVTAATAARRHGPEDLGGPPSPTR
;
A
#
# COMPACT_ATOMS: atom_id res chain seq x y z
N MET A 1 -22.13 -21.00 -1.54
CA MET A 1 -21.17 -21.50 -2.54
C MET A 1 -20.02 -22.14 -1.80
N GLY A 2 -19.60 -23.36 -2.15
CA GLY A 2 -18.49 -24.02 -1.44
C GLY A 2 -17.14 -23.36 -1.75
N ALA A 3 -16.16 -23.44 -0.85
CA ALA A 3 -14.82 -22.88 -1.08
C ALA A 3 -14.15 -23.41 -2.37
N ASP A 4 -14.33 -24.70 -2.66
CA ASP A 4 -13.81 -25.35 -3.88
C ASP A 4 -14.54 -24.90 -5.15
N GLU A 5 -15.73 -24.32 -5.03
CA GLU A 5 -16.51 -23.84 -6.19
C GLU A 5 -16.03 -22.44 -6.63
N ARG A 6 -15.65 -21.57 -5.69
CA ARG A 6 -15.11 -20.22 -5.97
C ARG A 6 -13.79 -20.25 -6.75
N LEU A 7 -12.98 -21.28 -6.56
CA LEU A 7 -11.68 -21.44 -7.24
C LEU A 7 -11.72 -22.38 -8.46
N ARG A 8 -12.86 -23.02 -8.75
CA ARG A 8 -12.94 -23.95 -9.88
C ARG A 8 -12.65 -23.24 -11.19
N GLY A 9 -11.65 -23.74 -11.91
CA GLY A 9 -11.23 -23.19 -13.21
C GLY A 9 -10.48 -21.85 -13.14
N VAL A 10 -10.17 -21.35 -11.93
CA VAL A 10 -9.39 -20.13 -11.77
C VAL A 10 -7.90 -20.48 -11.80
N ASP A 11 -7.21 -20.07 -12.86
CA ASP A 11 -5.76 -20.01 -12.86
C ASP A 11 -5.31 -18.78 -12.05
N ILE A 12 -4.87 -19.04 -10.82
CA ILE A 12 -4.41 -18.01 -9.88
C ILE A 12 -3.22 -17.22 -10.43
N VAL A 13 -2.28 -17.88 -11.10
CA VAL A 13 -1.09 -17.21 -11.66
C VAL A 13 -1.53 -16.23 -12.74
N SER A 14 -2.38 -16.67 -13.67
CA SER A 14 -2.93 -15.80 -14.71
C SER A 14 -3.78 -14.66 -14.14
N LEU A 15 -4.59 -14.93 -13.10
CA LEU A 15 -5.37 -13.90 -12.41
C LEU A 15 -4.46 -12.85 -11.77
N THR A 16 -3.49 -13.28 -10.97
CA THR A 16 -2.52 -12.41 -10.31
C THR A 16 -1.78 -11.56 -11.33
N ARG A 17 -1.27 -12.17 -12.41
CA ARG A 17 -0.56 -11.44 -13.47
C ARG A 17 -1.44 -10.33 -14.06
N ARG A 18 -2.67 -10.65 -14.45
CA ARG A 18 -3.60 -9.65 -15.02
C ARG A 18 -3.84 -8.48 -14.07
N LYS A 19 -4.01 -8.75 -12.78
CA LYS A 19 -4.30 -7.74 -11.76
C LYS A 19 -3.10 -6.84 -11.44
N VAL A 20 -1.90 -7.39 -11.32
CA VAL A 20 -0.72 -6.63 -10.87
C VAL A 20 0.09 -6.01 -12.00
N GLU A 21 -0.06 -6.49 -13.24
CA GLU A 21 0.76 -6.05 -14.37
C GLU A 21 0.69 -4.54 -14.65
N PRO A 22 -0.48 -3.87 -14.65
CA PRO A 22 -0.55 -2.42 -14.82
C PRO A 22 0.27 -1.66 -13.78
N MET A 23 0.21 -2.11 -12.52
CA MET A 23 0.96 -1.53 -11.41
C MET A 23 2.47 -1.72 -11.59
N VAL A 24 2.92 -2.94 -11.91
CA VAL A 24 4.35 -3.22 -12.11
C VAL A 24 4.92 -2.43 -13.29
N ARG A 25 4.20 -2.39 -14.42
CA ARG A 25 4.61 -1.62 -15.60
C ARG A 25 4.67 -0.12 -15.34
N GLY A 26 3.81 0.39 -14.45
CA GLY A 26 3.80 1.78 -14.03
C GLY A 26 4.96 2.17 -13.12
N LEU A 27 5.34 1.28 -12.20
CA LEU A 27 6.31 1.54 -11.14
C LEU A 27 7.75 1.24 -11.55
N PHE A 28 7.98 0.15 -12.30
CA PHE A 28 9.32 -0.38 -12.56
C PHE A 28 9.83 -0.09 -13.97
N PRO A 29 11.15 0.12 -14.16
CA PRO A 29 11.76 0.16 -15.48
C PRO A 29 11.54 -1.15 -16.24
N ARG A 30 11.45 -1.09 -17.58
CA ARG A 30 11.19 -2.27 -18.43
C ARG A 30 12.11 -3.46 -18.14
N ALA A 31 13.39 -3.19 -17.88
CA ALA A 31 14.39 -4.21 -17.57
C ALA A 31 14.16 -4.95 -16.24
N GLU A 32 13.34 -4.41 -15.32
CA GLU A 32 13.04 -5.03 -14.02
C GLU A 32 11.64 -5.67 -13.97
N GLN A 33 10.75 -5.39 -14.94
CA GLN A 33 9.34 -5.75 -14.87
C GLN A 33 9.10 -7.25 -14.80
N ASP A 34 9.72 -8.05 -15.67
CA ASP A 34 9.51 -9.50 -15.71
C ASP A 34 9.99 -10.19 -14.42
N ALA A 35 11.12 -9.72 -13.86
CA ALA A 35 11.65 -10.22 -12.61
C ALA A 35 10.71 -9.94 -11.42
N VAL A 36 10.09 -8.76 -11.40
CA VAL A 36 9.10 -8.40 -10.37
C VAL A 36 7.79 -9.17 -10.57
N LEU A 37 7.30 -9.31 -11.80
CA LEU A 37 6.09 -10.08 -12.09
C LEU A 37 6.24 -11.54 -11.67
N ALA A 38 7.38 -12.15 -11.97
CA ALA A 38 7.66 -13.52 -11.57
C ALA A 38 7.67 -13.71 -10.03
N VAL A 39 7.98 -12.66 -9.25
CA VAL A 39 7.83 -12.69 -7.78
C VAL A 39 6.35 -12.69 -7.40
N LEU A 40 5.57 -11.75 -7.95
CA LEU A 40 4.17 -11.61 -7.57
C LEU A 40 3.32 -12.82 -7.96
N GLU A 41 3.59 -13.44 -9.11
CA GLU A 41 2.91 -14.65 -9.60
C GLU A 41 3.03 -15.84 -8.64
N ARG A 42 4.08 -15.89 -7.82
CA ARG A 42 4.30 -16.92 -6.79
C ARG A 42 3.98 -16.43 -5.36
N SER A 43 3.58 -15.18 -5.21
CA SER A 43 3.31 -14.55 -3.92
C SER A 43 1.90 -14.79 -3.42
N VAL A 44 0.91 -14.95 -4.31
CA VAL A 44 -0.50 -15.01 -3.93
C VAL A 44 -0.93 -16.41 -3.53
N VAL A 45 -1.55 -16.52 -2.35
CA VAL A 45 -2.14 -17.74 -1.81
C VAL A 45 -3.56 -17.43 -1.37
N PHE A 46 -4.54 -17.97 -2.09
CA PHE A 46 -5.92 -17.99 -1.60
C PHE A 46 -6.03 -18.98 -0.45
N VAL A 47 -6.57 -18.55 0.68
CA VAL A 47 -6.71 -19.38 1.87
C VAL A 47 -7.99 -20.19 1.77
N THR A 48 -7.88 -21.52 1.79
CA THR A 48 -8.96 -22.47 1.53
C THR A 48 -9.05 -23.53 2.63
N PRO A 49 -10.16 -24.26 2.74
CA PRO A 49 -10.23 -25.41 3.65
C PRO A 49 -9.15 -26.45 3.37
N ALA A 50 -8.73 -26.61 2.12
CA ALA A 50 -7.72 -27.57 1.71
C ALA A 50 -6.30 -27.20 2.15
N ASN A 51 -5.99 -25.91 2.33
CA ASN A 51 -4.63 -25.45 2.65
C ASN A 51 -4.48 -24.76 4.01
N ILE A 52 -5.57 -24.37 4.69
CA ILE A 52 -5.51 -23.57 5.93
C ILE A 52 -4.63 -24.23 7.00
N VAL A 53 -4.77 -25.55 7.22
CA VAL A 53 -3.95 -26.26 8.23
C VAL A 53 -2.46 -26.13 7.91
N GLN A 54 -2.07 -26.28 6.65
CA GLN A 54 -0.66 -26.13 6.24
C GLN A 54 -0.19 -24.68 6.33
N VAL A 55 -1.04 -23.71 6.02
CA VAL A 55 -0.74 -22.28 6.16
C VAL A 55 -0.45 -21.93 7.62
N LEU A 56 -1.31 -22.37 8.54
CA LEU A 56 -1.14 -22.12 9.98
C LEU A 56 0.13 -22.78 10.54
N LEU A 57 0.40 -24.03 10.16
CA LEU A 57 1.60 -24.76 10.63
C LEU A 57 2.92 -24.18 10.09
N LYS A 58 2.88 -23.46 8.95
CA LYS A 58 4.06 -22.81 8.36
C LYS A 58 4.28 -21.39 8.88
N SER A 59 3.30 -20.81 9.57
CA SER A 59 3.43 -19.47 10.14
C SER A 59 4.58 -19.43 11.14
N SER A 60 5.47 -18.44 11.01
CA SER A 60 6.58 -18.26 11.94
C SER A 60 6.16 -17.59 13.25
N TRP A 61 4.98 -16.96 13.27
CA TRP A 61 4.51 -16.17 14.40
C TRP A 61 3.08 -16.55 14.79
N LEU A 62 2.83 -16.66 16.09
CA LEU A 62 1.50 -17.03 16.62
C LEU A 62 0.44 -15.97 16.30
N ASN A 63 0.82 -14.68 16.29
CA ASN A 63 -0.09 -13.60 15.91
C ASN A 63 -0.48 -13.71 14.42
N THR A 64 0.48 -13.92 13.50
CA THR A 64 0.16 -14.14 12.08
C THR A 64 -0.73 -15.39 11.91
N ALA A 65 -0.47 -16.46 12.66
CA ALA A 65 -1.30 -17.66 12.60
C ALA A 65 -2.75 -17.38 13.07
N TRP A 66 -2.91 -16.60 14.14
CA TRP A 66 -4.22 -16.20 14.62
C TRP A 66 -4.94 -15.27 13.62
N ASP A 67 -4.24 -14.31 13.02
CA ASP A 67 -4.78 -13.45 11.96
C ASP A 67 -5.24 -14.28 10.74
N LEU A 68 -4.43 -15.24 10.31
CA LEU A 68 -4.73 -16.13 9.18
C LEU A 68 -5.92 -17.06 9.46
N ALA A 69 -6.05 -17.54 10.70
CA ALA A 69 -7.21 -18.33 11.11
C ALA A 69 -8.49 -17.49 11.04
N ASN A 70 -8.45 -16.24 11.53
CA ASN A 70 -9.59 -15.32 11.47
C ASN A 70 -9.93 -14.88 10.05
N LEU A 71 -8.92 -14.64 9.20
CA LEU A 71 -9.11 -14.37 7.76
C LEU A 71 -9.87 -15.52 7.10
N TYR A 72 -9.48 -16.77 7.38
CA TYR A 72 -10.18 -17.95 6.87
C TYR A 72 -11.61 -18.05 7.39
N LEU A 73 -11.81 -17.95 8.71
CA LEU A 73 -13.13 -18.05 9.36
C LEU A 73 -14.08 -16.99 8.82
N LEU A 74 -13.61 -15.75 8.68
CA LEU A 74 -14.38 -14.67 8.06
C LEU A 74 -14.78 -15.02 6.62
N GLY A 75 -13.85 -15.56 5.82
CA GLY A 75 -14.08 -15.93 4.42
C GLY A 75 -15.10 -17.06 4.20
N VAL A 76 -15.32 -17.89 5.21
CA VAL A 76 -16.36 -18.94 5.21
C VAL A 76 -17.61 -18.56 6.00
N GLY A 77 -17.69 -17.34 6.53
CA GLY A 77 -18.84 -16.84 7.30
C GLY A 77 -18.98 -17.45 8.69
N ALA A 78 -17.88 -17.92 9.29
CA ALA A 78 -17.85 -18.48 10.64
C ALA A 78 -17.54 -17.40 11.70
N GLU A 79 -17.80 -17.75 12.96
CA GLU A 79 -17.43 -16.91 14.11
C GLU A 79 -15.90 -16.81 14.24
N LEU A 80 -15.41 -15.64 14.65
CA LEU A 80 -13.98 -15.36 14.80
C LEU A 80 -13.46 -15.83 16.17
N LEU A 81 -12.14 -16.02 16.27
CA LEU A 81 -11.43 -16.51 17.46
C LEU A 81 -11.17 -15.41 18.49
N GLY A 82 -12.19 -14.60 18.81
CA GLY A 82 -12.12 -13.52 19.79
C GLY A 82 -12.93 -12.28 19.39
N GLY A 83 -13.30 -11.48 20.39
CA GLY A 83 -14.01 -10.21 20.15
C GLY A 83 -13.14 -9.11 19.54
N ASP A 84 -11.82 -9.23 19.72
CA ASP A 84 -10.77 -8.37 19.17
C ASP A 84 -10.18 -8.91 17.85
N ALA A 85 -10.75 -9.99 17.32
CA ALA A 85 -10.28 -10.60 16.07
C ALA A 85 -10.36 -9.63 14.88
N PRO A 86 -9.28 -9.52 14.09
CA PRO A 86 -9.25 -8.62 12.95
C PRO A 86 -10.20 -9.12 11.88
N ARG A 87 -10.95 -8.17 11.30
CA ARG A 87 -11.84 -8.43 10.16
C ARG A 87 -11.12 -8.17 8.83
N ILE A 88 -9.99 -8.86 8.64
CA ILE A 88 -9.14 -8.70 7.46
C ILE A 88 -9.52 -9.67 6.34
N LEU A 89 -9.41 -9.20 5.10
CA LEU A 89 -9.66 -10.00 3.88
C LEU A 89 -8.38 -10.38 3.13
N GLY A 90 -7.25 -9.78 3.53
CA GLY A 90 -5.92 -10.05 3.03
C GLY A 90 -4.88 -9.92 4.14
N LEU A 91 -3.74 -10.57 3.96
CA LEU A 91 -2.57 -10.43 4.83
C LEU A 91 -1.28 -10.67 4.05
N SER A 92 -0.32 -9.75 4.16
CA SER A 92 1.02 -9.94 3.61
C SER A 92 2.02 -10.28 4.71
N GLU A 93 2.71 -11.42 4.55
CA GLU A 93 3.87 -11.79 5.36
C GLU A 93 5.05 -12.09 4.45
N HIS A 94 6.17 -11.40 4.67
CA HIS A 94 7.34 -11.48 3.80
C HIS A 94 6.98 -11.25 2.32
N THR A 95 7.12 -12.25 1.46
CA THR A 95 6.76 -12.17 0.04
C THR A 95 5.49 -12.94 -0.28
N THR A 96 4.71 -13.34 0.73
CA THR A 96 3.47 -14.07 0.56
C THR A 96 2.29 -13.15 0.85
N CYS A 97 1.27 -13.26 0.01
CA CYS A 97 0.01 -12.51 0.06
C CYS A 97 -1.09 -13.55 0.28
N TYR A 98 -1.58 -13.65 1.50
CA TYR A 98 -2.73 -14.48 1.84
C TYR A 98 -4.00 -13.72 1.54
N VAL A 99 -4.91 -14.33 0.79
CA VAL A 99 -6.10 -13.68 0.26
C VAL A 99 -7.33 -14.53 0.62
N SER A 100 -8.36 -13.91 1.18
CA SER A 100 -9.62 -14.58 1.50
C SER A 100 -10.38 -14.98 0.24
N LEU A 101 -11.14 -16.07 0.30
CA LEU A 101 -12.07 -16.46 -0.76
C LEU A 101 -13.24 -15.49 -0.95
N SER A 102 -13.49 -14.60 0.01
CA SER A 102 -14.44 -13.48 -0.16
C SER A 102 -14.08 -12.56 -1.33
N TYR A 103 -12.87 -12.68 -1.90
CA TYR A 103 -12.41 -11.89 -3.05
C TYR A 103 -13.35 -12.01 -4.24
N PHE A 104 -13.89 -13.21 -4.44
CA PHE A 104 -14.78 -13.50 -5.56
C PHE A 104 -16.22 -13.03 -5.33
N ASP A 105 -16.55 -12.65 -4.09
CA ASP A 105 -17.87 -12.17 -3.68
C ASP A 105 -17.85 -10.67 -3.34
N GLU A 106 -16.73 -9.98 -3.55
CA GLU A 106 -16.57 -8.56 -3.22
C GLU A 106 -17.36 -7.67 -4.18
N GLU A 107 -18.26 -6.85 -3.63
CA GLU A 107 -19.16 -5.99 -4.39
C GLU A 107 -18.68 -4.53 -4.45
N SER A 108 -17.75 -4.14 -3.57
CA SER A 108 -17.19 -2.80 -3.57
C SER A 108 -16.47 -2.52 -4.89
N PRO A 109 -16.86 -1.47 -5.63
CA PRO A 109 -16.28 -1.18 -6.94
C PRO A 109 -14.78 -0.85 -6.88
N PHE A 110 -14.30 -0.44 -5.70
CA PHE A 110 -12.93 0.02 -5.47
C PHE A 110 -12.07 -0.94 -4.66
N ALA A 111 -12.61 -2.07 -4.20
CA ALA A 111 -11.84 -3.07 -3.49
C ALA A 111 -11.13 -4.03 -4.46
N ASP A 112 -9.86 -4.30 -4.20
CA ASP A 112 -9.03 -5.30 -4.85
C ASP A 112 -7.90 -5.70 -3.90
N PHE A 113 -8.25 -6.44 -2.86
CA PHE A 113 -7.28 -6.79 -1.82
C PHE A 113 -6.15 -7.71 -2.33
N LEU A 114 -6.30 -8.36 -3.48
CA LEU A 114 -5.15 -9.00 -4.15
C LEU A 114 -4.09 -7.96 -4.54
N VAL A 115 -4.50 -6.85 -5.16
CA VAL A 115 -3.60 -5.75 -5.52
C VAL A 115 -3.03 -5.08 -4.26
N HIS A 116 -3.86 -4.91 -3.23
CA HIS A 116 -3.45 -4.40 -1.93
C HIS A 116 -2.30 -5.23 -1.35
N GLU A 117 -2.50 -6.54 -1.19
CA GLU A 117 -1.48 -7.42 -0.63
C GLU A 117 -0.23 -7.50 -1.52
N ALA A 118 -0.40 -7.47 -2.85
CA ALA A 118 0.72 -7.43 -3.78
C ALA A 118 1.56 -6.15 -3.64
N ALA A 119 0.94 -5.01 -3.30
CA ALA A 119 1.65 -3.76 -3.07
C ALA A 119 2.61 -3.85 -1.86
N HIS A 120 2.26 -4.64 -0.84
CA HIS A 120 3.14 -4.90 0.31
C HIS A 120 4.42 -5.65 -0.08
N VAL A 121 4.37 -6.53 -1.07
CA VAL A 121 5.56 -7.25 -1.57
C VAL A 121 6.65 -6.27 -2.00
N PHE A 122 6.31 -5.09 -2.50
CA PHE A 122 7.32 -4.12 -2.96
C PHE A 122 8.23 -3.57 -1.85
N HIS A 123 7.72 -3.44 -0.62
CA HIS A 123 8.53 -3.01 0.52
C HIS A 123 8.95 -4.16 1.45
N ASN A 124 8.43 -5.37 1.23
CA ASN A 124 8.83 -6.59 1.96
C ASN A 124 9.84 -7.45 1.18
N CYS A 125 9.94 -7.32 -0.14
CA CYS A 125 10.84 -8.13 -0.98
C CYS A 125 12.16 -7.42 -1.23
N LYS A 126 13.28 -8.10 -0.91
CA LYS A 126 14.62 -7.62 -1.27
C LYS A 126 14.86 -7.78 -2.76
N ARG A 127 15.60 -6.84 -3.35
CA ARG A 127 15.95 -6.89 -4.78
C ARG A 127 16.68 -8.17 -5.17
N ARG A 128 17.60 -8.65 -4.33
CA ARG A 128 18.30 -9.92 -4.56
C ARG A 128 17.36 -11.13 -4.67
N THR A 129 16.23 -11.12 -3.95
CA THR A 129 15.22 -12.19 -3.99
C THR A 129 14.49 -12.24 -5.35
N ALA A 130 14.42 -11.10 -6.03
CA ALA A 130 13.92 -11.00 -7.41
C ALA A 130 15.01 -11.19 -8.47
N GLY A 131 16.25 -11.54 -8.09
CA GLY A 131 17.38 -11.60 -9.02
C GLY A 131 17.85 -10.23 -9.52
N LEU A 132 17.44 -9.14 -8.87
CA LEU A 132 17.80 -7.78 -9.25
C LEU A 132 19.03 -7.29 -8.47
N PRO A 133 19.84 -6.38 -9.04
CA PRO A 133 20.97 -5.77 -8.33
C PRO A 133 20.52 -5.07 -7.05
N GLU A 134 21.10 -5.46 -5.91
CA GLU A 134 20.89 -4.86 -4.59
C GLU A 134 22.02 -3.88 -4.29
N THR A 135 21.69 -2.68 -3.81
CA THR A 135 22.69 -1.71 -3.32
C THR A 135 22.28 -1.21 -1.94
N ARG A 136 23.21 -0.54 -1.23
CA ARG A 136 22.91 0.06 0.08
C ARG A 136 21.70 1.00 0.06
N ARG A 137 21.44 1.68 -1.06
CA ARG A 137 20.33 2.62 -1.26
C ARG A 137 19.09 2.00 -1.92
N ARG A 138 19.21 0.80 -2.49
CA ARG A 138 18.12 0.05 -3.14
C ARG A 138 18.15 -1.38 -2.60
N LYS A 139 17.66 -1.55 -1.38
CA LYS A 139 17.59 -2.86 -0.72
C LYS A 139 16.31 -3.61 -1.08
N TRP A 140 15.18 -2.89 -1.03
CA TRP A 140 13.84 -3.39 -1.33
C TRP A 140 13.44 -3.07 -2.78
N LEU A 141 12.38 -3.69 -3.29
CA LEU A 141 11.91 -3.41 -4.66
C LEU A 141 11.54 -1.94 -4.82
N LEU A 142 10.81 -1.37 -3.86
CA LEU A 142 10.50 0.06 -3.76
C LEU A 142 10.88 0.60 -2.37
N ASP A 143 11.28 1.87 -2.34
CA ASP A 143 11.56 2.60 -1.10
C ASP A 143 10.31 3.39 -0.70
N ILE A 144 9.58 2.88 0.29
CA ILE A 144 8.31 3.42 0.78
C ILE A 144 8.49 3.73 2.27
N ASP A 145 8.08 4.94 2.67
CA ASP A 145 8.09 5.34 4.08
C ASP A 145 7.30 4.33 4.91
N TYR A 146 7.88 3.88 6.02
CA TYR A 146 7.27 2.89 6.89
C TYR A 146 5.83 3.27 7.29
N ARG A 147 5.57 4.55 7.55
CA ARG A 147 4.25 5.05 7.95
C ARG A 147 3.26 5.19 6.79
N LYS A 148 3.73 5.05 5.54
CA LYS A 148 2.92 5.16 4.32
C LYS A 148 2.73 3.83 3.61
N ARG A 149 3.20 2.72 4.18
CA ARG A 149 3.09 1.38 3.56
C ARG A 149 1.64 0.96 3.31
N GLU A 150 0.79 1.18 4.31
CA GLU A 150 -0.64 0.88 4.21
C GLU A 150 -1.36 1.88 3.28
N THR A 151 -1.09 3.18 3.43
CA THR A 151 -1.59 4.24 2.54
C THR A 151 -1.25 3.94 1.07
N PHE A 152 -0.03 3.48 0.82
CA PHE A 152 0.43 3.09 -0.51
C PHE A 152 -0.37 1.90 -1.06
N ALA A 153 -0.60 0.87 -0.26
CA ALA A 153 -1.38 -0.30 -0.66
C ALA A 153 -2.83 0.07 -1.00
N TYR A 154 -3.52 0.83 -0.13
CA TYR A 154 -4.88 1.32 -0.40
C TYR A 154 -4.96 2.22 -1.64
N ALA A 155 -3.98 3.13 -1.82
CA ALA A 155 -3.95 3.98 -3.02
C ALA A 155 -3.73 3.16 -4.29
N CYS A 156 -2.87 2.14 -4.25
CA CYS A 156 -2.64 1.22 -5.36
C CYS A 156 -3.89 0.39 -5.70
N GLU A 157 -4.57 -0.14 -4.69
CA GLU A 157 -5.82 -0.89 -4.81
C GLU A 157 -6.91 -0.05 -5.50
N ALA A 158 -7.24 1.11 -4.94
CA ALA A 158 -8.28 1.99 -5.49
C ALA A 158 -7.92 2.47 -6.91
N TYR A 159 -6.66 2.86 -7.14
CA TYR A 159 -6.22 3.31 -8.47
C TYR A 159 -6.23 2.18 -9.51
N SER A 160 -5.94 0.94 -9.10
CA SER A 160 -6.05 -0.23 -9.98
C SER A 160 -7.48 -0.41 -10.50
N ARG A 161 -8.46 -0.35 -9.60
CA ARG A 161 -9.89 -0.46 -9.92
C ARG A 161 -10.39 0.68 -10.81
N ILE A 162 -9.91 1.91 -10.54
CA ILE A 162 -10.18 3.08 -11.38
C ILE A 162 -9.58 2.91 -12.79
N LEU A 163 -8.37 2.35 -12.91
CA LEU A 163 -7.76 2.10 -14.21
C LEU A 163 -8.46 0.98 -15.00
N GLU A 164 -8.88 -0.08 -14.32
CA GLU A 164 -9.58 -1.20 -14.92
C GLU A 164 -10.95 -0.78 -15.47
N THR A 165 -11.66 0.09 -14.75
CA THR A 165 -13.00 0.57 -15.13
C THR A 165 -12.96 1.81 -16.04
N GLY A 166 -12.00 2.72 -15.84
CA GLY A 166 -11.94 4.02 -16.49
C GLY A 166 -11.09 4.06 -17.76
N GLY A 167 -11.73 3.85 -18.91
CA GLY A 167 -11.06 3.85 -20.23
C GLY A 167 -10.47 5.21 -20.69
N SER A 168 -10.89 6.33 -20.10
CA SER A 168 -10.41 7.68 -20.44
C SER A 168 -9.95 8.45 -19.20
N ARG A 169 -9.16 9.53 -19.38
CA ARG A 169 -8.74 10.38 -18.25
C ARG A 169 -9.94 10.98 -17.52
N GLN A 170 -10.95 11.44 -18.25
CA GLN A 170 -12.16 12.01 -17.67
C GLN A 170 -12.94 10.97 -16.86
N ALA A 171 -13.09 9.74 -17.39
CA ALA A 171 -13.75 8.65 -16.69
C ALA A 171 -13.00 8.27 -15.40
N ARG A 172 -11.66 8.22 -15.44
CA ARG A 172 -10.85 7.95 -14.24
C ARG A 172 -10.98 9.02 -13.17
N MET A 173 -11.07 10.29 -13.58
CA MET A 173 -11.26 11.39 -12.63
C MET A 173 -12.66 11.32 -12.00
N ALA A 174 -13.70 11.03 -12.77
CA ALA A 174 -15.05 10.83 -12.22
C ALA A 174 -15.09 9.68 -11.21
N LEU A 175 -14.50 8.52 -11.55
CA LEU A 175 -14.40 7.39 -10.61
C LEU A 175 -13.58 7.71 -9.36
N ALA A 176 -12.54 8.55 -9.47
CA ALA A 176 -11.76 9.02 -8.32
C ALA A 176 -12.58 9.95 -7.41
N ASP A 177 -13.51 10.72 -7.97
CA ASP A 177 -14.46 11.52 -7.19
C ASP A 177 -15.54 10.65 -6.54
N ASP A 178 -16.02 9.61 -7.23
CA ASP A 178 -16.95 8.61 -6.68
C ASP A 178 -16.31 7.83 -5.52
N TYR A 179 -15.00 7.53 -5.59
CA TYR A 179 -14.26 6.90 -4.50
C TYR A 179 -14.35 7.72 -3.20
N VAL A 180 -14.30 9.05 -3.30
CA VAL A 180 -14.48 9.95 -2.14
C VAL A 180 -15.86 9.81 -1.51
N ALA A 181 -16.88 9.56 -2.34
CA ALA A 181 -18.26 9.42 -1.89
C ALA A 181 -18.59 8.02 -1.34
N SER A 182 -17.76 7.01 -1.65
CA SER A 182 -18.12 5.60 -1.47
C SER A 182 -17.25 4.81 -0.49
N ALA A 183 -16.07 5.29 -0.07
CA ALA A 183 -15.19 4.47 0.76
C ALA A 183 -14.46 5.23 1.87
N ALA A 184 -14.45 4.62 3.06
CA ALA A 184 -13.47 4.80 4.12
C ALA A 184 -12.69 3.48 4.29
N PRO A 185 -11.34 3.46 4.23
CA PRO A 185 -10.56 2.41 4.86
C PRO A 185 -11.01 2.22 6.31
N CYS A 186 -11.23 0.98 6.73
CA CYS A 186 -11.52 0.64 8.12
C CYS A 186 -10.23 0.50 8.96
N ASP A 187 -9.09 0.96 8.44
CA ASP A 187 -7.80 0.91 9.13
C ASP A 187 -7.46 2.26 9.77
N GLU A 188 -7.44 2.30 11.11
CA GLU A 188 -7.11 3.49 11.91
C GLU A 188 -5.70 4.04 11.66
N ARG A 189 -4.80 3.25 11.08
CA ARG A 189 -3.43 3.67 10.72
C ARG A 189 -3.42 4.53 9.45
N VAL A 190 -4.53 4.59 8.72
CA VAL A 190 -4.61 5.22 7.40
C VAL A 190 -5.50 6.44 7.43
N SER A 191 -4.96 7.57 6.97
CA SER A 191 -5.77 8.75 6.69
C SER A 191 -6.53 8.55 5.38
N LEU A 192 -7.85 8.35 5.46
CA LEU A 192 -8.72 8.28 4.27
C LEU A 192 -8.54 9.50 3.36
N SER A 193 -8.52 10.70 3.93
CA SER A 193 -8.36 11.93 3.16
C SER A 193 -7.06 11.94 2.36
N GLU A 194 -6.00 11.33 2.90
CA GLU A 194 -4.74 11.20 2.20
C GLU A 194 -4.82 10.20 1.03
N VAL A 195 -5.41 9.03 1.24
CA VAL A 195 -5.61 8.04 0.17
C VAL A 195 -6.42 8.64 -0.98
N VAL A 196 -7.51 9.35 -0.65
CA VAL A 196 -8.35 10.07 -1.62
C VAL A 196 -7.54 11.08 -2.43
N GLU A 197 -6.71 11.89 -1.77
CA GLU A 197 -5.86 12.86 -2.45
C GLU A 197 -4.90 12.17 -3.43
N PHE A 198 -4.25 11.08 -3.01
CA PHE A 198 -3.30 10.36 -3.84
C PHE A 198 -3.97 9.72 -5.07
N VAL A 199 -5.16 9.16 -4.88
CA VAL A 199 -5.95 8.56 -5.96
C VAL A 199 -6.38 9.61 -6.99
N ARG A 200 -6.85 10.78 -6.55
CA ARG A 200 -7.19 11.90 -7.45
C ARG A 200 -5.99 12.37 -8.26
N GLU A 201 -4.84 12.57 -7.61
CA GLU A 201 -3.61 12.94 -8.30
C GLU A 201 -3.17 11.88 -9.31
N ALA A 202 -3.30 10.60 -8.95
CA ALA A 202 -2.98 9.48 -9.81
C ALA A 202 -3.89 9.42 -11.05
N ALA A 203 -5.20 9.63 -10.87
CA ALA A 203 -6.18 9.67 -11.94
C ALA A 203 -5.92 10.80 -12.94
N ALA A 204 -5.47 11.96 -12.45
CA ALA A 204 -5.13 13.12 -13.28
C ALA A 204 -3.77 12.99 -13.99
N ALA A 205 -2.87 12.13 -13.50
CA ALA A 205 -1.51 12.01 -14.00
C ALA A 205 -1.38 11.09 -15.23
N ARG A 206 -0.30 11.31 -15.99
CA ARG A 206 0.08 10.43 -17.11
C ARG A 206 0.54 9.05 -16.64
N ASN A 207 1.16 8.98 -15.47
CA ASN A 207 1.53 7.76 -14.77
C ASN A 207 1.17 7.92 -13.29
N GLY A 208 -0.04 7.50 -12.92
CA GLY A 208 -0.53 7.65 -11.55
C GLY A 208 0.21 6.78 -10.53
N TRP A 209 0.71 5.61 -10.95
CA TRP A 209 1.50 4.74 -10.08
C TRP A 209 2.74 5.43 -9.52
N LYS A 210 3.48 6.16 -10.37
CA LYS A 210 4.64 6.95 -9.91
C LYS A 210 4.25 8.14 -9.05
N ARG A 211 3.04 8.69 -9.20
CA ARG A 211 2.54 9.75 -8.30
C ARG A 211 2.27 9.21 -6.92
N ILE A 212 1.58 8.07 -6.82
CA ILE A 212 1.34 7.37 -5.56
C ILE A 212 2.67 7.04 -4.87
N LEU A 213 3.62 6.45 -5.58
CA LEU A 213 4.94 6.14 -5.03
C LEU A 213 5.68 7.39 -4.54
N ALA A 214 5.67 8.49 -5.30
CA ALA A 214 6.34 9.72 -4.90
C ALA A 214 5.75 10.32 -3.61
N ARG A 215 4.43 10.23 -3.42
CA ARG A 215 3.75 10.68 -2.20
C ARG A 215 4.04 9.79 -0.99
N CYS A 216 4.35 8.52 -1.21
CA CYS A 216 4.63 7.56 -0.16
C CYS A 216 6.14 7.34 0.10
N ALA A 217 7.02 8.03 -0.62
CA ALA A 217 8.46 7.90 -0.44
C ALA A 217 8.93 8.56 0.87
N PRO A 218 10.03 8.08 1.49
CA PRO A 218 10.61 8.73 2.66
C PRO A 218 10.97 10.19 2.37
N PRO A 219 10.85 11.11 3.35
CA PRO A 219 11.23 12.50 3.15
C PRO A 219 12.71 12.59 2.78
N THR A 220 12.99 13.23 1.63
CA THR A 220 14.37 13.48 1.22
C THR A 220 15.08 14.34 2.26
N SER A 221 16.22 13.87 2.77
CA SER A 221 17.04 14.54 3.80
C SER A 221 17.54 15.94 3.43
N ALA A 222 17.30 16.38 2.19
CA ALA A 222 17.56 17.74 1.72
C ALA A 222 16.62 18.79 2.35
N GLY A 223 15.39 18.41 2.74
CA GLY A 223 14.40 19.33 3.33
C GLY A 223 14.72 19.74 4.77
N THR A 224 15.38 18.88 5.55
CA THR A 224 15.69 19.12 6.97
C THR A 224 16.87 20.08 7.15
N ARG A 225 17.77 20.20 6.17
CA ARG A 225 18.88 21.18 6.24
C ARG A 225 18.41 22.61 6.00
N ALA A 226 17.37 22.81 5.18
CA ALA A 226 16.85 24.14 4.87
C ALA A 226 16.08 24.78 6.05
N SER A 227 15.41 23.97 6.88
CA SER A 227 14.71 24.46 8.07
C SER A 227 15.67 24.78 9.23
N VAL A 228 16.78 24.07 9.36
CA VAL A 228 17.79 24.34 10.39
C VAL A 228 18.58 25.61 10.08
N THR A 229 18.93 25.89 8.81
CA THR A 229 19.61 27.15 8.42
C THR A 229 18.71 28.38 8.57
N ALA A 230 17.41 28.27 8.27
CA ALA A 230 16.46 29.36 8.51
C ALA A 230 16.29 29.68 10.00
N ALA A 231 16.25 28.66 10.87
CA ALA A 231 16.16 28.84 12.31
C ALA A 231 17.46 29.36 12.96
N THR A 232 18.63 29.15 12.33
CA THR A 232 19.90 29.74 12.81
C THR A 232 20.12 31.16 12.31
N ALA A 233 19.62 31.52 11.12
CA ALA A 233 19.67 32.88 10.60
C ALA A 233 18.75 33.84 11.39
N ALA A 234 17.56 33.38 11.80
CA ALA A 234 16.61 34.16 12.59
C ALA A 234 17.07 34.45 14.04
N ARG A 235 18.09 33.76 14.55
CA ARG A 235 18.68 34.01 15.89
C ARG A 235 19.85 34.98 15.87
N ARG A 236 20.30 35.47 14.70
CA ARG A 236 21.44 36.40 14.58
C ARG A 236 21.05 37.87 14.39
N HIS A 237 19.75 38.19 14.33
CA HIS A 237 19.27 39.57 14.39
C HIS A 237 18.39 39.75 15.62
N GLY A 238 19.06 39.90 16.78
CA GLY A 238 18.48 40.57 17.94
C GLY A 238 18.58 42.08 17.76
N PRO A 239 17.63 42.86 18.32
CA PRO A 239 17.56 44.31 18.11
C PRO A 239 18.66 45.03 18.89
N GLU A 240 19.41 45.88 18.19
CA GLU A 240 20.33 46.86 18.79
C GLU A 240 19.53 47.99 19.46
N ASP A 241 19.75 48.12 20.77
CA ASP A 241 20.02 49.34 21.53
C ASP A 241 19.05 50.54 21.39
N LEU A 242 18.09 50.62 22.32
CA LEU A 242 17.39 51.86 22.66
C LEU A 242 18.22 52.64 23.68
N GLY A 243 18.95 53.65 23.19
CA GLY A 243 19.65 54.63 24.02
C GLY A 243 18.69 55.44 24.89
N GLY A 244 18.90 55.40 26.21
CA GLY A 244 18.25 56.27 27.17
C GLY A 244 18.89 57.67 27.21
N PRO A 245 18.10 58.74 27.42
CA PRO A 245 18.65 60.10 27.55
C PRO A 245 19.12 60.39 28.99
N PRO A 246 20.16 61.24 29.16
CA PRO A 246 20.67 61.60 30.48
C PRO A 246 19.83 62.68 31.16
N SER A 247 19.60 62.54 32.47
CA SER A 247 19.04 63.57 33.34
C SER A 247 20.03 64.72 33.58
N PRO A 248 19.56 65.98 33.64
CA PRO A 248 20.27 67.03 34.35
C PRO A 248 19.53 67.47 35.63
N THR A 249 20.35 67.77 36.61
CA THR A 249 20.10 68.37 37.93
C THR A 249 19.34 69.70 37.91
N ARG A 250 18.24 69.81 38.66
CA ARG A 250 18.06 70.61 39.89
C ARG A 250 16.63 70.49 40.40
#